data_AF-A0AAD8AYI1-F1
#
_entry.id   AF-A0AAD8AYI1-F1
#
_cell.length_a   1.000
_cell.length_b   1.000
_cell.length_c   1.000
_cell.angle_alpha   90.00
_cell.angle_beta   90.00
_cell.angle_gamma   90.00
#
_symmetry.space_group_name_H-M   'P 1'
#
loop_
_entity.id
_entity.type
_entity.pdbx_description
1 polymer ?
#
loop_
_entity_poly.entity_id
_entity_poly.type
_entity_poly.pdbx_seq_one_letter_code
_entity_poly.pdbx_strand_id
1 'polypeptide(L)' 'GLCFLHKSPIKCHGRLTSETCLVDNRFSVKLSDFGLPTLYSSFIEDVTTQPYKY' A
#
# COMPACT_ATOMS: atom_id res chain seq x y z
N GLY A 1 -8.26 8.92 7.31
CA GLY A 1 -7.17 8.12 6.71
C GLY A 1 -7.40 6.64 6.91
N LEU A 2 -7.03 6.10 8.08
CA LEU A 2 -7.00 4.64 8.31
C LEU A 2 -8.35 3.93 8.15
N CYS A 3 -9.45 4.47 8.70
CA CYS A 3 -10.77 3.82 8.56
C CYS A 3 -11.21 3.68 7.08
N PHE A 4 -10.84 4.65 6.23
CA PHE A 4 -11.09 4.56 4.79
C PHE A 4 -10.28 3.42 4.18
N LEU A 5 -9.00 3.35 4.54
CA LEU A 5 -8.06 2.34 4.06
C LEU A 5 -8.47 0.92 4.50
N HIS A 6 -8.94 0.76 5.73
CA HIS A 6 -9.44 -0.51 6.25
C HIS A 6 -10.72 -1.00 5.56
N LYS A 7 -11.54 -0.08 5.05
CA LYS A 7 -12.72 -0.41 4.25
C LYS A 7 -12.39 -0.67 2.78
N SER A 8 -11.23 -0.21 2.31
CA SER A 8 -10.76 -0.43 0.93
C SER A 8 -10.24 -1.87 0.71
N PRO A 9 -10.03 -2.29 -0.56
CA PRO A 9 -9.37 -3.55 -0.87
C PRO A 9 -7.95 -3.69 -0.31
N ILE A 10 -7.29 -2.57 0.01
CA ILE A 10 -5.93 -2.56 0.59
C ILE A 10 -5.94 -3.09 2.03
N LYS A 11 -7.07 -2.96 2.76
CA LYS A 11 -7.35 -3.45 4.12
C LYS A 11 -6.46 -2.92 5.25
N CYS A 12 -5.18 -2.67 5.02
CA CYS A 12 -4.25 -2.16 6.02
C CYS A 12 -3.10 -1.40 5.36
N HIS A 13 -2.46 -0.50 6.11
CA HIS A 13 -1.34 0.28 5.59
C HIS A 13 -0.06 -0.56 5.43
N GLY A 14 0.13 -1.57 6.27
CA GLY A 14 1.29 -2.48 6.26
C GLY A 14 2.57 -1.93 6.90
N ARG A 15 2.83 -0.62 6.82
CA ARG A 15 4.02 0.04 7.40
C ARG A 15 3.68 1.44 7.93
N LEU A 16 2.78 1.51 8.91
CA LEU A 16 2.40 2.80 9.49
C LEU A 16 3.47 3.28 10.47
N THR A 17 4.29 4.23 10.04
CA THR A 17 5.29 4.92 10.87
C THR A 17 5.15 6.45 10.72
N SER A 18 5.85 7.21 11.56
CA SER A 18 5.90 8.67 11.44
C SER A 18 6.45 9.14 10.08
N GLU A 19 7.40 8.39 9.52
CA GLU A 19 7.98 8.66 8.19
C GLU A 19 6.93 8.61 7.08
N THR A 20 5.94 7.72 7.20
CA THR A 20 4.82 7.58 6.25
C THR A 20 3.64 8.53 6.53
N CYS A 21 3.74 9.38 7.57
CA CYS A 21 2.72 10.35 7.97
C CYS A 21 3.14 11.76 7.55
N LEU A 22 2.83 12.14 6.31
CA LEU A 22 3.20 13.42 5.74
C LEU A 22 2.25 14.53 6.23
N VAL A 23 2.78 15.73 6.45
CA VAL A 23 2.00 16.90 6.86
C VAL A 23 1.95 17.91 5.72
N ASP A 24 0.76 18.43 5.40
CA ASP A 24 0.60 19.48 4.39
C ASP A 24 0.59 20.91 4.98
N ASN A 25 0.44 21.92 4.12
CA ASN A 25 0.44 23.33 4.52
C ASN A 25 -0.74 23.73 5.44
N ARG A 26 -1.75 22.88 5.57
CA ARG A 26 -2.89 23.05 6.47
C ARG A 26 -2.74 22.21 7.74
N PHE A 27 -1.53 21.71 8.02
CA PHE A 27 -1.23 20.84 9.15
C PHE A 27 -2.07 19.55 9.18
N SER A 28 -2.55 19.09 8.01
CA SER A 28 -3.29 17.84 7.91
C SER A 28 -2.36 16.66 7.64
N VAL A 29 -2.58 15.55 8.35
CA VAL A 29 -1.81 14.31 8.14
C VAL A 29 -2.35 13.54 6.95
N LYS A 30 -1.46 13.17 6.03
CA LYS A 30 -1.70 12.33 4.86
C LYS A 30 -0.83 11.07 4.96
N LEU A 31 -1.44 9.92 4.69
CA LEU A 31 -0.75 8.64 4.69
C LEU A 31 -0.11 8.41 3.32
N SER A 32 1.16 8.00 3.27
CA SER A 32 1.86 7.56 2.06
C SER A 32 2.16 6.05 2.09
N ASP A 33 2.74 5.49 1.03
CA ASP A 33 3.28 4.12 0.99
C ASP A 33 2.34 2.96 1.34
N PHE A 34 1.02 3.20 1.38
CA PHE A 34 0.05 2.13 1.57
C PHE A 34 -0.18 1.35 0.27
N GLY A 35 -0.57 0.08 0.39
CA GLY A 35 -0.86 -0.79 -0.78
C GLY A 35 0.36 -1.35 -1.50
N LEU A 36 1.58 -0.90 -1.17
CA LEU A 36 2.83 -1.46 -1.73
C LEU A 36 2.98 -2.97 -1.53
N PRO A 37 2.66 -3.56 -0.35
CA PRO A 37 2.74 -5.01 -0.17
C PRO A 37 1.80 -5.76 -1.13
N THR A 38 0.56 -5.27 -1.27
CA THR A 38 -0.43 -5.86 -2.18
C THR A 38 0.03 -5.78 -3.63
N LEU A 39 0.55 -4.62 -4.06
CA LEU A 39 1.09 -4.45 -5.41
C LEU A 39 2.25 -5.41 -5.67
N TYR A 40 3.19 -5.53 -4.75
CA TYR A 40 4.34 -6.43 -4.90
C TYR A 40 3.91 -7.90 -5.03
N SER A 41 2.95 -8.35 -4.21
CA SER A 41 2.38 -9.69 -4.34
C SER A 41 1.73 -9.91 -5.71
N SER A 42 0.95 -8.95 -6.22
CA SER A 42 0.35 -9.04 -7.56
C SER A 42 1.41 -9.15 -8.67
N PHE A 43 2.51 -8.39 -8.58
CA PHE A 43 3.61 -8.53 -9.54
C PHE A 43 4.27 -9.92 -9.50
N ILE A 44 4.44 -10.51 -8.32
CA ILE A 44 4.99 -11.87 -8.18
C ILE A 44 4.01 -12.90 -8.77
N GLU A 45 2.72 -12.75 -8.54
CA GLU A 45 1.68 -13.59 -9.14
C GLU A 45 1.71 -13.50 -10.68
N ASP A 46 1.78 -12.29 -11.24
CA ASP A 46 1.89 -12.09 -12.70
C ASP A 46 3.16 -12.70 -13.28
N VAL A 47 4.27 -12.73 -12.52
CA VAL A 47 5.53 -13.35 -12.96
C VAL A 47 5.47 -14.88 -12.88
N THR A 48 4.84 -15.43 -11.84
CA THR A 48 4.79 -16.88 -11.57
C THR A 48 3.68 -17.60 -12.33
N THR A 49 2.64 -16.88 -12.75
CA THR A 49 1.52 -17.44 -13.52
C THR A 49 1.75 -17.44 -15.04
N GLN A 50 2.85 -16.84 -15.52
CA GLN A 50 3.23 -16.90 -16.93
C GLN A 50 3.70 -18.32 -17.28
N PRO A 51 3.06 -19.01 -18.24
CA PRO A 51 3.33 -20.43 -18.52
C PRO A 51 4.68 -20.70 -19.22
N TYR A 52 5.54 -19.69 -19.36
CA TYR A 52 6.79 -19.74 -20.15
C TYR A 52 8.02 -19.22 -19.37
N LYS A 53 8.14 -19.54 -18.07
CA LYS A 53 9.40 -19.37 -17.34
C LYS A 53 9.88 -20.73 -16.83
N TYR A 54 11.16 -21.01 -17.08
CA TYR A 54 11.90 -22.28 -16.91
C TYR A 54 11.46 -23.15 -15.73
#